data_AF-A0A4V3GPQ7-F1
#
_entry.id   AF-A0A4V3GPQ7-F1
#
_cell.length_a   1.000
_cell.length_b   1.000
_cell.length_c   1.000
_cell.angle_alpha   90.00
_cell.angle_beta   90.00
_cell.angle_gamma   90.00
#
_symmetry.space_group_name_H-M   'P 1'
#
loop_
_entity.id
_entity.type
_entity.pdbx_description
1 polymer ?
#
loop_
_entity_poly.entity_id
_entity_poly.type
_entity_poly.pdbx_seq_one_letter_code
_entity_poly.pdbx_strand_id
1 'polypeptide(L)' 'MSSNVESLKNQDDPVKMLIEKYPRIIVLKAAFNLLDNEEKIDLESLENEVVKLLKR' A
#
# COMPACT_ATOMS: atom_id res chain seq x y z
N MET A 1 -24.03 11.60 -22.29
CA MET A 1 -22.79 10.83 -22.52
C MET A 1 -21.98 10.82 -21.21
N SER A 2 -22.41 10.06 -20.21
CA SER A 2 -21.77 10.07 -18.88
C SER A 2 -21.87 8.69 -18.25
N SER A 3 -20.92 7.78 -18.54
CA SER A 3 -20.90 6.47 -17.87
C SER A 3 -19.53 5.75 -17.92
N ASN A 4 -18.39 6.44 -18.07
CA ASN A 4 -17.07 5.75 -18.13
C ASN A 4 -16.19 5.95 -16.88
N VAL A 5 -16.66 6.61 -15.82
CA VAL A 5 -15.85 6.89 -14.62
C VAL A 5 -16.10 5.88 -13.49
N GLU A 6 -17.11 5.02 -13.59
CA GLU A 6 -17.49 4.09 -12.50
C GLU A 6 -16.68 2.79 -12.44
N SER A 7 -15.81 2.51 -13.42
CA SER A 7 -15.12 1.21 -13.54
C SER A 7 -13.80 1.08 -12.77
N LEU A 8 -13.26 2.13 -12.15
CA LEU A 8 -12.00 2.05 -11.37
C LEU A 8 -12.23 1.74 -9.88
N LYS A 9 -13.44 1.29 -9.51
CA LYS A 9 -13.85 1.20 -8.09
C LYS A 9 -13.28 0.04 -7.28
N ASN A 10 -12.60 -0.95 -7.87
CA ASN A 10 -12.27 -2.20 -7.17
C ASN A 10 -10.86 -2.77 -7.43
N GLN A 11 -9.86 -1.94 -7.72
CA GLN A 11 -8.50 -2.34 -7.38
C GLN A 11 -8.22 -1.76 -6.01
N ASP A 12 -8.35 -2.60 -4.98
CA ASP A 12 -8.03 -2.20 -3.62
C ASP A 12 -6.57 -1.76 -3.58
N ASP A 13 -6.36 -0.46 -3.46
CA ASP A 13 -5.04 0.14 -3.34
C ASP A 13 -4.37 -0.45 -2.09
N PRO A 14 -3.23 -1.15 -2.22
CA PRO A 14 -2.60 -1.84 -1.09
C PRO A 14 -2.19 -0.88 0.03
N VAL A 15 -1.83 0.37 -0.31
CA VAL A 15 -1.56 1.41 0.70
C VAL A 15 -2.84 1.73 1.45
N LYS A 16 -3.95 1.92 0.73
CA LYS A 16 -5.25 2.24 1.34
C LYS A 16 -5.76 1.11 2.24
N MET A 17 -5.56 -0.15 1.85
CA MET A 17 -5.91 -1.31 2.68
C MET A 17 -5.10 -1.32 3.98
N LEU A 18 -3.79 -1.08 3.90
CA LEU A 18 -2.92 -1.24 5.06
C LEU A 18 -2.98 -0.06 6.03
N ILE A 19 -3.30 1.16 5.59
CA ILE A 19 -3.48 2.30 6.51
C ILE A 19 -4.69 2.15 7.45
N GLU A 20 -5.63 1.25 7.15
CA GLU A 20 -6.75 0.90 8.05
C GLU A 20 -6.30 -0.08 9.15
N LYS A 21 -5.26 -0.89 8.89
CA LYS A 21 -4.74 -1.92 9.81
C LYS A 21 -3.52 -1.45 10.62
N TYR A 22 -2.71 -0.56 10.06
CA TYR A 22 -1.43 -0.13 10.62
C TYR A 22 -1.33 1.41 10.67
N PRO A 23 -0.46 1.98 11.53
CA PRO A 23 -0.25 3.43 11.57
C PRO A 23 0.15 3.98 10.19
N ARG A 24 -0.55 5.02 9.73
CA ARG A 24 -0.35 5.64 8.39
C ARG A 24 1.12 5.91 8.07
N ILE A 25 1.85 6.47 9.04
CA ILE A 25 3.27 6.81 8.86
C ILE A 25 4.15 5.58 8.58
N ILE A 26 3.80 4.43 9.17
CA ILE A 26 4.53 3.18 8.96
C ILE A 26 4.25 2.62 7.57
N VAL A 27 2.99 2.64 7.13
CA VAL A 27 2.60 2.18 5.80
C VAL A 27 3.25 3.03 4.71
N LEU A 28 3.25 4.36 4.86
CA LEU A 28 3.92 5.26 3.93
C LEU A 28 5.43 5.01 3.90
N LYS A 29 6.07 4.84 5.06
CA LYS A 29 7.50 4.53 5.14
C LYS A 29 7.82 3.20 4.46
N ALA A 30 7.01 2.17 4.66
CA ALA A 30 7.16 0.89 3.99
C ALA A 30 7.03 1.03 2.47
N ALA A 31 6.06 1.81 1.99
CA ALA A 31 5.89 2.08 0.57
C ALA A 31 7.10 2.78 -0.04
N PHE A 32 7.65 3.81 0.63
CA PHE A 32 8.88 4.47 0.18
C PHE A 32 10.09 3.53 0.18
N ASN A 33 10.25 2.68 1.20
CA ASN A 33 11.32 1.68 1.22
C ASN A 33 11.24 0.72 0.02
N LEU A 34 10.04 0.29 -0.36
CA LEU A 34 9.85 -0.59 -1.53
C LEU A 34 10.21 0.15 -2.82
N LEU A 35 9.78 1.41 -2.97
CA LEU A 35 10.13 2.24 -4.13
C LEU A 35 11.65 2.46 -4.24
N ASP A 36 12.33 2.73 -3.12
CA ASP A 36 13.78 2.93 -3.07
C ASP A 36 14.54 1.67 -3.49
N ASN A 37 13.95 0.48 -3.31
CA ASN A 37 14.51 -0.81 -3.72
C ASN A 37 14.04 -1.26 -5.11
N GLU A 38 13.31 -0.42 -5.85
CA GLU A 38 12.69 -0.77 -7.14
C GLU A 38 11.75 -1.99 -7.05
N GLU A 39 11.19 -2.26 -5.88
CA GLU A 39 10.25 -3.34 -5.63
C GLU A 39 8.82 -2.93 -5.98
N LYS A 40 8.04 -3.90 -6.47
CA LYS A 40 6.62 -3.67 -6.76
C LYS A 40 5.87 -3.46 -5.45
N ILE A 41 5.02 -2.42 -5.41
CA ILE A 41 4.07 -2.23 -4.30
C ILE A 41 2.83 -3.08 -4.56
N ASP A 42 2.80 -4.26 -3.97
CA ASP A 42 1.59 -5.06 -3.79
C ASP A 42 1.30 -5.26 -2.30
N LEU A 43 0.15 -5.87 -1.98
CA LEU A 43 -0.29 -6.01 -0.59
C LEU A 43 0.69 -6.83 0.25
N GLU A 44 1.24 -7.91 -0.31
CA GLU A 44 2.13 -8.83 0.39
C GLU A 44 3.48 -8.18 0.69
N SER A 45 4.13 -7.60 -0.33
CA SER A 45 5.40 -6.87 -0.17
C SER A 45 5.27 -5.72 0.82
N LEU A 46 4.19 -4.92 0.72
CA LEU A 46 3.95 -3.79 1.60
C LEU A 46 3.68 -4.23 3.03
N GLU A 47 2.88 -5.27 3.25
CA GLU A 47 2.61 -5.78 4.60
C GLU A 47 3.86 -6.39 5.24
N ASN A 48 4.69 -7.11 4.48
CA ASN A 48 5.95 -7.65 4.98
C ASN A 48 6.92 -6.55 5.45
N GLU A 49 7.07 -5.48 4.67
CA GLU A 49 7.93 -4.35 5.05
C GLU A 49 7.35 -3.58 6.25
N VAL A 50 6.02 -3.41 6.34
CA VAL A 50 5.36 -2.86 7.54
C VAL A 50 5.65 -3.69 8.79
N VAL A 51 5.50 -5.01 8.72
CA VAL A 51 5.76 -5.92 9.85
C VAL A 51 7.24 -5.86 10.27
N LYS A 52 8.17 -5.76 9.32
CA LYS A 52 9.60 -5.60 9.58
C LYS A 52 9.92 -4.27 10.27
N LEU A 53 9.25 -3.18 9.90
CA LEU A 53 9.38 -1.88 10.56
C LEU A 53 8.84 -1.87 11.99
N LEU A 54 7.84 -2.69 12.30
CA LEU A 54 7.25 -2.80 13.66
C LEU A 54 8.03 -3.73 14.59
N LYS A 55 8.83 -4.65 14.05
CA LYS A 55 9.64 -5.61 14.83
C LYS A 55 11.04 -5.09 15.19
N ARG A 56 11.45 -3.95 14.61
CA ARG A 56 12.70 -3.26 14.94
C ARG A 56 12.50 -2.35 16.14
#